data_AF-A0A100WBL3-F1
#
_entry.id   AF-A0A100WBL3-F1
#
_cell.length_a   1.000
_cell.length_b   1.000
_cell.length_c   1.000
_cell.angle_alpha   90.00
_cell.angle_beta   90.00
_cell.angle_gamma   90.00
#
_symmetry.space_group_name_H-M   'P 1'
#
loop_
_entity.id
_entity.type
_entity.pdbx_description
1 polymer ?
#
loop_
_entity_poly.entity_id
_entity_poly.type
_entity_poly.pdbx_seq_one_letter_code
_entity_poly.pdbx_strand_id
1 'polypeptide(L)'
;MTITTTFTGPRFADFFDTPLPRGVRELAGDMTWDDVAATFGSGAGPVALSDRTVASLATEPAPIAALTAMLYDAGVAVEMLNFHQLRAGGQTATFIRGTDGMSTQWAIGWSESPIESALRAFIACANRLAA
;
A
#
# COMPACT_ATOMS: atom_id res chain seq x y z
N MET A 1 -12.43 32.09 -4.09
CA MET A 1 -13.15 31.49 -5.22
C MET A 1 -12.21 30.47 -5.84
N THR A 2 -12.32 29.22 -5.44
CA THR A 2 -11.42 28.14 -5.90
C THR A 2 -12.22 27.29 -6.88
N ILE A 3 -11.64 27.11 -8.06
CA ILE A 3 -12.29 26.51 -9.23
C ILE A 3 -12.31 25.00 -9.02
N THR A 4 -13.49 24.40 -8.93
CA THR A 4 -13.67 22.95 -8.87
C THR A 4 -13.53 22.39 -10.29
N THR A 5 -12.37 21.82 -10.60
CA THR A 5 -12.16 21.11 -11.86
C THR A 5 -13.02 19.84 -11.84
N THR A 6 -13.99 19.76 -12.76
CA THR A 6 -14.79 18.55 -13.02
C THR A 6 -13.88 17.43 -13.52
N PHE A 7 -13.70 16.38 -12.71
CA PHE A 7 -13.10 15.12 -13.13
C PHE A 7 -14.15 14.25 -13.84
N THR A 8 -13.84 13.77 -15.04
CA THR A 8 -14.78 13.05 -15.92
C THR A 8 -14.72 11.51 -15.74
N GLY A 9 -14.02 10.99 -14.73
CA GLY A 9 -13.89 9.55 -14.45
C GLY A 9 -14.21 9.18 -12.99
N PRO A 10 -14.33 7.87 -12.67
CA PRO A 10 -14.56 7.42 -11.29
C PRO A 10 -13.41 7.84 -10.38
N ARG A 11 -13.75 8.33 -9.18
CA ARG A 11 -12.76 8.71 -8.17
C ARG A 11 -12.15 7.46 -7.56
N PHE A 12 -10.95 7.57 -7.01
CA PHE A 12 -10.35 6.48 -6.27
C PHE A 12 -11.26 5.90 -5.16
N ALA A 13 -12.00 6.76 -4.46
CA ALA A 13 -12.92 6.33 -3.41
C ALA A 13 -14.09 5.47 -3.91
N ASP A 14 -14.50 5.62 -5.17
CA ASP A 14 -15.68 4.95 -5.74
C ASP A 14 -15.45 3.43 -5.97
N PHE A 15 -14.19 2.97 -5.89
CA PHE A 15 -13.82 1.57 -6.09
C PHE A 15 -13.98 0.71 -4.83
N PHE A 16 -14.26 1.32 -3.68
CA PHE A 16 -14.32 0.62 -2.40
C PHE A 16 -15.77 0.41 -1.96
N ASP A 17 -16.06 -0.78 -1.45
CA ASP A 17 -17.39 -1.12 -0.92
C ASP A 17 -17.72 -0.35 0.38
N THR A 18 -16.74 0.35 0.93
CA THR A 18 -16.85 1.12 2.17
C THR A 18 -16.10 2.45 2.05
N PRO A 19 -16.48 3.48 2.83
CA PRO A 19 -15.76 4.74 2.82
C PRO A 19 -14.28 4.56 3.18
N LEU A 20 -13.40 5.22 2.43
CA LEU A 20 -11.96 5.22 2.71
C LEU A 20 -11.66 5.68 4.15
N PRO A 21 -10.65 5.09 4.83
CA PRO A 21 -10.15 5.57 6.11
C PRO A 21 -9.79 7.05 6.03
N ARG A 22 -10.00 7.79 7.13
CA ARG A 22 -9.84 9.26 7.14
C ARG A 22 -8.50 9.73 6.56
N GLY A 23 -7.39 9.16 7.03
CA GLY A 23 -6.06 9.54 6.55
C GLY A 23 -5.82 9.24 5.06
N VAL A 24 -6.37 8.13 4.56
CA VAL A 24 -6.30 7.78 3.14
C VAL A 24 -7.18 8.70 2.30
N ARG A 25 -8.38 9.03 2.79
CA ARG A 25 -9.30 9.94 2.12
C ARG A 25 -8.73 11.36 2.01
N GLU A 26 -8.12 11.86 3.08
CA GLU A 26 -7.46 13.18 3.10
C GLU A 26 -6.28 13.22 2.12
N LEU A 27 -5.56 12.11 1.94
CA LEU A 27 -4.42 12.02 1.05
C LEU A 27 -4.81 11.81 -0.43
N ALA A 28 -5.79 10.95 -0.69
CA ALA A 28 -6.03 10.37 -2.02
C ALA A 28 -7.50 10.34 -2.46
N GLY A 29 -8.44 10.81 -1.63
CA GLY A 29 -9.87 10.69 -1.92
C GLY A 29 -10.32 11.40 -3.21
N ASP A 30 -9.57 12.42 -3.63
CA ASP A 30 -9.84 13.23 -4.81
C ASP A 30 -8.96 12.86 -6.02
N MET A 31 -8.01 11.92 -5.84
CA MET A 31 -7.10 11.48 -6.90
C MET A 31 -7.83 10.61 -7.92
N THR A 32 -7.33 10.65 -9.16
CA THR A 32 -7.66 9.63 -10.15
C THR A 32 -6.96 8.31 -9.84
N TRP A 33 -7.40 7.25 -10.50
CA TRP A 33 -6.72 5.96 -10.41
C TRP A 33 -5.25 6.02 -10.88
N ASP A 34 -4.96 6.70 -12.00
CA ASP A 34 -3.60 6.81 -12.53
C ASP A 34 -2.67 7.55 -11.55
N ASP A 35 -3.17 8.59 -10.90
CA ASP A 35 -2.43 9.33 -9.88
C ASP A 35 -2.14 8.47 -8.64
N VAL A 36 -3.07 7.60 -8.25
CA VAL A 36 -2.88 6.67 -7.12
C VAL A 36 -1.82 5.62 -7.45
N ALA A 37 -1.84 5.04 -8.65
CA ALA A 37 -0.83 4.06 -9.05
C ALA A 37 0.59 4.67 -9.04
N ALA A 38 0.73 5.91 -9.52
CA ALA A 38 2.00 6.63 -9.47
C ALA A 38 2.39 7.03 -8.02
N THR A 39 1.43 7.41 -7.19
CA THR A 39 1.66 7.90 -5.83
C THR A 39 1.91 6.77 -4.82
N PHE A 40 1.30 5.60 -4.99
CA PHE A 40 1.34 4.51 -4.01
C PHE A 40 1.88 3.19 -4.55
N GLY A 41 2.18 3.12 -5.85
CA GLY A 41 2.71 1.93 -6.48
C GLY A 41 4.02 1.46 -5.85
N SER A 42 4.30 0.16 -6.02
CA SER A 42 5.54 -0.49 -5.57
C SER A 42 6.73 -0.08 -6.46
N GLY A 43 7.04 1.22 -6.49
CA GLY A 43 8.11 1.79 -7.30
C GLY A 43 9.47 1.12 -7.08
N ALA A 44 10.40 1.39 -8.00
CA ALA A 44 11.78 0.93 -7.92
C ALA A 44 12.38 1.30 -6.56
N GLY A 45 12.77 0.29 -5.80
CA GLY A 45 13.39 0.43 -4.49
C GLY A 45 14.25 -0.79 -4.18
N PRO A 46 14.94 -0.81 -3.02
CA PRO A 46 15.92 -1.84 -2.70
C PRO A 46 15.31 -3.23 -2.53
N VAL A 47 14.00 -3.34 -2.30
CA VAL A 47 13.30 -4.61 -2.09
C VAL A 47 12.56 -5.02 -3.36
N ALA A 48 13.11 -6.01 -4.07
CA ALA A 48 12.52 -6.61 -5.26
C ALA A 48 12.10 -8.06 -4.98
N LEU A 49 10.84 -8.27 -4.62
CA LEU A 49 10.25 -9.61 -4.47
C LEU A 49 9.37 -9.93 -5.68
N SER A 50 9.57 -11.11 -6.26
CA SER A 50 8.71 -11.59 -7.34
C SER A 50 7.31 -11.92 -6.81
N ASP A 51 6.31 -11.90 -7.69
CA ASP A 51 4.94 -12.32 -7.33
C ASP A 51 4.90 -13.73 -6.74
N ARG A 52 5.73 -14.65 -7.29
CA ARG A 52 5.87 -16.01 -6.76
C ARG A 52 6.42 -16.02 -5.34
N THR A 53 7.38 -15.16 -5.03
CA THR A 53 7.96 -15.04 -3.69
C THR A 53 6.93 -14.50 -2.71
N VAL A 54 6.17 -13.48 -3.10
CA VAL A 54 5.08 -12.92 -2.28
C VAL A 54 4.01 -13.97 -2.01
N ALA A 55 3.59 -14.72 -3.03
CA ALA A 55 2.63 -15.81 -2.89
C ALA A 55 3.15 -16.91 -1.96
N SER A 56 4.43 -17.30 -2.09
CA SER A 56 5.05 -18.28 -1.17
C SER A 56 5.04 -17.78 0.26
N LEU A 57 5.45 -16.52 0.48
CA LEU A 57 5.48 -15.91 1.81
C LEU A 57 4.08 -15.82 2.44
N ALA A 58 3.04 -15.61 1.63
CA ALA A 58 1.66 -15.59 2.10
C ALA A 58 1.17 -16.93 2.67
N THR A 59 1.86 -18.04 2.35
CA THR A 59 1.55 -19.37 2.90
C THR A 59 2.32 -19.70 4.18
N GLU A 60 3.27 -18.84 4.59
CA GLU A 60 4.02 -19.04 5.83
C GLU A 60 3.11 -18.94 7.06
N PRO A 61 3.45 -19.59 8.19
CA PRO A 61 2.66 -19.49 9.43
C PRO A 61 2.57 -18.06 9.98
N ALA A 62 3.58 -17.23 9.72
CA ALA A 62 3.63 -15.82 10.13
C ALA A 62 4.19 -14.92 9.00
N PRO A 63 3.41 -14.66 7.93
CA PRO A 63 3.89 -14.00 6.71
C PRO A 63 4.48 -12.61 6.97
N ILE A 64 3.85 -11.84 7.85
CA ILE A 64 4.28 -10.48 8.18
C ILE A 64 5.58 -10.51 8.99
N ALA A 65 5.71 -11.42 9.95
CA ALA A 65 6.94 -11.57 10.72
C ALA A 65 8.11 -11.97 9.82
N ALA A 66 7.89 -12.95 8.94
CA ALA A 66 8.87 -13.38 7.96
C ALA A 66 9.26 -12.23 7.00
N LEU A 67 8.28 -11.46 6.49
CA LEU A 67 8.57 -10.28 5.69
C LEU A 67 9.39 -9.24 6.46
N THR A 68 9.02 -8.92 7.69
CA THR A 68 9.73 -7.92 8.50
C THR A 68 11.17 -8.34 8.80
N ALA A 69 11.44 -9.64 8.97
CA ALA A 69 12.79 -10.17 9.09
C ALA A 69 13.58 -9.96 7.79
N MET A 70 12.99 -10.27 6.63
CA MET A 70 13.64 -10.02 5.33
C MET A 70 13.93 -8.54 5.09
N LEU A 71 13.01 -7.64 5.49
CA LEU A 71 13.21 -6.19 5.39
C LEU A 71 14.32 -5.71 6.32
N TYR A 72 14.36 -6.23 7.54
CA TYR A 72 15.43 -5.96 8.50
C TYR A 72 16.80 -6.40 7.96
N ASP A 73 16.89 -7.61 7.41
CA ASP A 73 18.11 -8.12 6.79
C ASP A 73 18.56 -7.28 5.58
N ALA A 74 17.60 -6.68 4.86
CA ALA A 74 17.87 -5.73 3.77
C ALA A 74 18.25 -4.31 4.27
N GLY A 75 18.27 -4.07 5.59
CA GLY A 75 18.57 -2.77 6.18
C GLY A 75 17.45 -1.75 6.06
N VAL A 76 16.23 -2.19 5.74
CA VAL A 76 15.06 -1.30 5.58
C VAL A 76 14.13 -1.45 6.79
N ALA A 77 14.22 -0.51 7.72
CA ALA A 77 13.33 -0.45 8.86
C ALA A 77 11.95 0.08 8.45
N VAL A 78 10.90 -0.65 8.81
CA VAL A 78 9.50 -0.20 8.65
C VAL A 78 8.75 -0.43 9.95
N GLU A 79 8.42 0.65 10.65
CA GLU A 79 7.45 0.64 11.73
C GLU A 79 6.07 0.99 11.17
N MET A 80 5.06 0.18 11.49
CA MET A 80 3.69 0.40 11.04
C MET A 80 2.95 1.35 11.98
N LEU A 81 2.48 2.47 11.43
CA LEU A 81 1.67 3.45 12.15
C LEU A 81 0.16 3.26 11.92
N ASN A 82 -0.22 2.87 10.71
CA ASN A 82 -1.61 2.61 10.35
C ASN A 82 -1.72 1.42 9.39
N PHE A 83 -2.78 0.64 9.57
CA PHE A 83 -3.14 -0.48 8.70
C PHE A 83 -4.63 -0.46 8.45
N HIS A 84 -5.01 -0.49 7.18
CA HIS A 84 -6.40 -0.63 6.76
C HIS A 84 -6.48 -1.61 5.61
N GLN A 85 -7.47 -2.50 5.64
CA GLN A 85 -7.69 -3.48 4.59
C GLN A 85 -9.14 -3.42 4.16
N LEU A 86 -9.37 -3.16 2.87
CA LEU A 86 -10.69 -2.91 2.30
C LEU A 86 -10.92 -3.82 1.09
N ARG A 87 -12.19 -4.10 0.81
CA ARG A 87 -12.60 -4.77 -0.44
C ARG A 87 -12.86 -3.74 -1.53
N ALA A 88 -12.45 -4.10 -2.74
CA ALA A 88 -12.58 -3.29 -3.93
C ALA A 88 -12.75 -4.20 -5.15
N GLY A 89 -13.98 -4.39 -5.61
CA GLY A 89 -14.26 -5.09 -6.88
C GLY A 89 -13.70 -6.52 -6.96
N GLY A 90 -13.81 -7.31 -5.90
CA GLY A 90 -13.27 -8.68 -5.84
C GLY A 90 -11.80 -8.79 -5.44
N GLN A 91 -11.08 -7.67 -5.39
CA GLN A 91 -9.74 -7.61 -4.83
C GLN A 91 -9.75 -7.09 -3.39
N THR A 92 -8.64 -7.30 -2.71
CA THR A 92 -8.31 -6.66 -1.45
C THR A 92 -7.30 -5.54 -1.72
N ALA A 93 -7.54 -4.38 -1.13
CA ALA A 93 -6.56 -3.32 -1.02
C ALA A 93 -6.10 -3.20 0.43
N THR A 94 -4.80 -3.19 0.64
CA THR A 94 -4.22 -2.92 1.96
C THR A 94 -3.46 -1.61 1.92
N PHE A 95 -3.84 -0.70 2.80
CA PHE A 95 -3.18 0.58 3.02
C PHE A 95 -2.32 0.48 4.26
N ILE A 96 -1.06 0.86 4.12
CA ILE A 96 -0.12 0.96 5.24
C ILE A 96 0.44 2.37 5.27
N ARG A 97 0.47 2.95 6.47
CA ARG A 97 1.35 4.08 6.76
C ARG A 97 2.51 3.58 7.59
N GLY A 98 3.72 3.66 7.05
CA GLY A 98 4.94 3.27 7.74
C GLY A 98 5.89 4.43 7.99
N THR A 99 6.88 4.20 8.83
CA THR A 99 7.97 5.13 9.16
C THR A 99 9.29 4.38 9.33
N ASP A 100 10.39 5.05 9.01
CA ASP A 100 11.77 4.65 9.33
C ASP A 100 12.33 5.42 10.55
N GLY A 101 11.49 6.25 11.18
CA GLY A 101 11.85 7.17 12.28
C GLY A 101 12.21 8.58 11.81
N MET A 102 12.45 8.79 10.51
CA MET A 102 12.81 10.08 9.92
C MET A 102 11.71 10.62 9.00
N SER A 103 11.04 9.73 8.26
CA SER A 103 9.98 10.06 7.33
C SER A 103 8.78 9.13 7.50
N THR A 104 7.61 9.57 7.06
CA THR A 104 6.41 8.71 7.03
C THR A 104 5.87 8.61 5.62
N GLN A 105 5.54 7.40 5.19
CA GLN A 105 5.01 7.14 3.86
C GLN A 105 3.73 6.32 3.95
N TRP A 106 2.75 6.69 3.13
CA TRP A 106 1.64 5.79 2.81
C TRP A 106 2.00 4.93 1.61
N ALA A 107 1.52 3.69 1.60
CA ALA A 107 1.66 2.75 0.51
C ALA A 107 0.40 1.89 0.38
N ILE A 108 0.21 1.30 -0.79
CA ILE A 108 -0.90 0.40 -1.09
C ILE A 108 -0.40 -0.91 -1.69
N GLY A 109 -1.06 -2.00 -1.35
CA GLY A 109 -0.91 -3.30 -2.00
C GLY A 109 -2.27 -3.82 -2.45
N TRP A 110 -2.28 -4.56 -3.56
CA TRP A 110 -3.47 -5.16 -4.15
C TRP A 110 -3.25 -6.65 -4.37
N SER A 111 -4.23 -7.47 -3.97
CA SER A 111 -4.32 -8.87 -4.37
C SER A 111 -5.73 -9.38 -4.05
N GLU A 112 -6.17 -10.43 -4.73
CA GLU A 112 -7.36 -11.20 -4.32
C GLU A 112 -7.20 -11.73 -2.89
N SER A 113 -5.98 -12.14 -2.53
CA SER A 113 -5.59 -12.59 -1.19
C SER A 113 -5.35 -11.39 -0.26
N PRO A 114 -6.04 -11.31 0.88
CA PRO A 114 -5.78 -10.27 1.88
C PRO A 114 -4.33 -10.28 2.40
N ILE A 115 -3.75 -11.47 2.56
CA ILE A 115 -2.37 -11.61 3.06
C ILE A 115 -1.38 -11.08 2.02
N GLU A 116 -1.50 -11.49 0.75
CA GLU A 116 -0.62 -10.97 -0.30
C GLU A 116 -0.77 -9.47 -0.50
N SER A 117 -2.00 -8.95 -0.43
CA SER A 117 -2.29 -7.53 -0.47
C SER A 117 -1.51 -6.79 0.62
N ALA A 118 -1.50 -7.32 1.86
CA ALA A 118 -0.73 -6.76 2.95
C ALA A 118 0.79 -6.84 2.72
N LEU A 119 1.32 -7.97 2.26
CA LEU A 119 2.75 -8.12 1.96
C LEU A 119 3.21 -7.11 0.89
N ARG A 120 2.43 -6.95 -0.19
CA ARG A 120 2.69 -5.96 -1.23
C ARG A 120 2.68 -4.53 -0.70
N ALA A 121 1.74 -4.20 0.20
CA ALA A 121 1.67 -2.88 0.82
C ALA A 121 2.91 -2.58 1.67
N PHE A 122 3.41 -3.58 2.42
CA PHE A 122 4.64 -3.45 3.20
C PHE A 122 5.87 -3.26 2.31
N ILE A 123 6.01 -4.03 1.24
CA ILE A 123 7.12 -3.91 0.28
C ILE A 123 7.11 -2.53 -0.37
N ALA A 124 5.93 -2.06 -0.82
CA ALA A 124 5.77 -0.72 -1.37
C ALA A 124 6.11 0.37 -0.33
N CYS A 125 5.70 0.20 0.93
CA CYS A 125 6.06 1.13 2.01
C CYS A 125 7.57 1.17 2.25
N ALA A 126 8.22 0.01 2.32
CA ALA A 126 9.66 -0.12 2.50
C ALA A 126 10.43 0.59 1.38
N ASN A 127 10.05 0.33 0.12
CA ASN A 127 10.69 0.97 -1.04
C ASN A 127 10.51 2.48 -1.06
N ARG A 128 9.36 2.99 -0.60
CA ARG A 128 9.10 4.44 -0.53
C ARG A 128 9.84 5.15 0.59
N LEU A 129 10.11 4.46 1.70
CA LEU A 129 10.93 5.01 2.79
C LEU A 129 12.42 5.07 2.42
N ALA A 130 12.86 4.17 1.53
CA ALA A 130 14.25 4.09 1.08
C ALA A 130 14.58 4.96 -0.15
N ALA A 131 13.60 5.67 -0.72
CA ALA A 131 13.72 6.46 -1.94
C ALA A 131 14.20 7.89 -1.70
#